data_AF-A7HU95-F1
#
_entry.id   AF-A7HU95-F1
#
_cell.length_a   1.000
_cell.length_b   1.000
_cell.length_c   1.000
_cell.angle_alpha   90.00
_cell.angle_beta   90.00
_cell.angle_gamma   90.00
#
_symmetry.space_group_name_H-M   'P 1'
#
loop_
_entity.id
_entity.type
_entity.pdbx_description
1 polymer ?
#
loop_
_entity_poly.entity_id
_entity_poly.type
_entity_poly.pdbx_seq_one_letter_code
_entity_poly.pdbx_strand_id
1 'polypeptide(L)'
;MSARLLVLLAVILAFGALSFMALMEAGYFGIFAQHFENYAGMQVLTDLAIVCVLAIVWMVRDAKVSGVTPWPFVVLTLAAGAFGILFYLVAREVKARA
;
A
#
# COMPACT_ATOMS: atom_id res chain seq x y z
N MET A 1 -16.56 14.95 5.95
CA MET A 1 -15.75 13.76 5.58
C MET A 1 -16.08 12.62 6.53
N SER A 2 -16.14 11.37 6.09
CA SER A 2 -16.34 10.27 7.05
C SER A 2 -15.13 10.07 7.95
N ALA A 3 -15.37 9.58 9.16
CA ALA A 3 -14.33 9.11 10.06
C ALA A 3 -13.39 8.10 9.35
N ARG A 4 -13.94 7.20 8.52
CA ARG A 4 -13.15 6.23 7.74
C ARG A 4 -12.17 6.92 6.78
N LEU A 5 -12.64 7.91 6.01
CA LEU A 5 -11.80 8.65 5.07
C LEU A 5 -10.71 9.44 5.81
N LEU A 6 -11.05 10.07 6.94
CA LEU A 6 -10.08 10.80 7.76
C LEU A 6 -8.98 9.89 8.29
N VAL A 7 -9.35 8.70 8.79
CA VAL A 7 -8.38 7.70 9.26
C VAL A 7 -7.47 7.24 8.13
N LEU A 8 -8.02 6.93 6.94
CA LEU A 8 -7.21 6.54 5.78
C LEU A 8 -6.20 7.61 5.39
N LEU A 9 -6.63 8.87 5.33
CA LEU A 9 -5.74 9.98 4.99
C LEU A 9 -4.67 10.20 6.06
N ALA A 10 -5.02 10.10 7.34
CA ALA A 10 -4.06 10.21 8.43
C ALA A 10 -3.00 9.10 8.35
N VAL A 11 -3.39 7.85 8.08
CA VAL A 11 -2.44 6.73 7.90
C VAL A 11 -1.55 6.95 6.69
N ILE A 12 -2.11 7.38 5.55
CA ILE A 12 -1.33 7.69 4.34
C ILE A 12 -0.30 8.79 4.62
N LEU A 13 -0.67 9.85 5.33
CA LEU A 13 0.25 10.94 5.65
C LEU A 13 1.35 10.50 6.60
N ALA A 14 1.01 9.77 7.66
CA ALA A 14 1.98 9.28 8.64
C ALA A 14 2.95 8.27 8.01
N PHE A 15 2.42 7.31 7.25
CA PHE A 15 3.24 6.31 6.54
C PHE A 15 4.05 6.94 5.40
N GLY A 16 3.49 7.96 4.73
CA GLY A 16 4.17 8.81 3.75
C GLY A 16 5.39 9.51 4.34
N ALA A 17 5.23 10.13 5.51
CA ALA A 17 6.34 10.77 6.21
C ALA A 17 7.44 9.76 6.58
N LEU A 18 7.07 8.61 7.14
CA LEU A 18 8.05 7.54 7.45
C LEU A 18 8.77 7.05 6.18
N SER A 19 8.02 6.80 5.11
CA SER A 19 8.58 6.32 3.84
C SER A 19 9.51 7.35 3.20
N PHE A 20 9.17 8.64 3.30
CA PHE A 20 10.03 9.72 2.81
C PHE A 20 11.35 9.79 3.59
N MET A 21 11.30 9.68 4.92
CA MET A 21 12.51 9.65 5.74
C MET A 21 13.38 8.43 5.40
N ALA A 22 12.78 7.24 5.27
CA ALA A 22 13.49 6.03 4.87
C ALA A 22 14.13 6.16 3.48
N LEU A 23 13.45 6.80 2.53
CA LEU A 23 14.01 7.08 1.20
C LEU A 23 15.19 8.05 1.25
N MET A 24 15.19 9.02 2.17
CA MET A 24 16.33 9.93 2.34
C MET A 24 17.53 9.24 2.97
N GLU A 25 17.30 8.27 3.85
CA GLU A 25 18.37 7.54 4.55
C GLU A 25 18.97 6.41 3.70
N ALA A 26 18.12 5.54 3.15
CA ALA A 26 18.56 4.32 2.47
C ALA A 26 18.39 4.36 0.95
N GLY A 27 17.62 5.32 0.42
CA GLY A 27 17.17 5.29 -0.98
C GLY A 27 16.19 4.14 -1.26
N TYR A 28 15.59 4.13 -2.45
CA TYR A 28 14.56 3.15 -2.79
C TYR A 28 15.08 1.70 -2.72
N PHE A 29 16.21 1.42 -3.37
CA PHE A 29 16.78 0.07 -3.38
C PHE A 29 17.40 -0.33 -2.04
N GLY A 30 17.95 0.63 -1.27
CA GLY A 30 18.57 0.33 0.02
C GLY A 30 17.55 -0.17 1.04
N ILE A 31 16.32 0.36 1.04
CA ILE A 31 15.22 -0.13 1.89
C ILE A 31 15.04 -1.64 1.72
N PHE A 32 15.09 -2.16 0.49
CA PHE A 32 14.96 -3.60 0.24
C PHE A 32 16.25 -4.35 0.54
N ALA A 33 17.42 -3.80 0.18
CA ALA A 33 18.72 -4.44 0.37
C ALA A 33 18.96 -4.83 1.84
N GLN A 34 18.60 -3.96 2.79
CA GLN A 34 18.73 -4.21 4.23
C GLN A 34 17.99 -5.47 4.70
N HIS A 35 16.87 -5.81 4.04
CA HIS A 35 16.09 -7.00 4.39
C HIS A 35 16.73 -8.30 3.89
N PHE A 36 17.71 -8.26 3.00
CA PHE A 36 18.42 -9.45 2.52
C PHE A 36 19.66 -9.81 3.37
N GLU A 37 20.01 -9.00 4.37
CA GLU A 37 21.22 -9.23 5.18
C GLU A 37 21.05 -10.40 6.17
N ASN A 38 19.81 -10.74 6.56
CA ASN A 38 19.53 -11.81 7.50
C ASN A 38 18.14 -12.42 7.31
N TYR A 39 17.92 -13.61 7.88
CA TYR A 39 16.65 -14.33 7.77
C TYR A 39 15.45 -13.60 8.38
N ALA A 40 15.64 -12.77 9.41
CA ALA A 40 14.55 -12.00 10.01
C ALA A 40 14.04 -10.92 9.04
N GLY A 41 14.96 -10.18 8.40
CA GLY A 41 14.62 -9.24 7.34
C GLY A 41 13.95 -9.91 6.14
N MET A 42 14.48 -11.06 5.70
CA MET A 42 13.93 -11.81 4.59
C MET A 42 12.52 -12.31 4.89
N GLN A 43 12.27 -12.74 6.13
CA GLN A 43 10.95 -13.17 6.58
C GLN A 43 9.94 -12.03 6.49
N VAL A 44 10.28 -10.82 7.00
CA VAL A 44 9.39 -9.65 6.94
C VAL A 44 9.12 -9.20 5.51
N LEU A 45 10.16 -9.18 4.66
CA LEU A 45 9.99 -8.83 3.24
C LEU A 45 9.10 -9.85 2.50
N THR A 46 9.26 -11.13 2.83
CA THR A 46 8.44 -12.21 2.25
C THR A 46 6.99 -12.09 2.70
N ASP A 47 6.75 -11.80 3.98
CA ASP A 47 5.40 -11.56 4.51
C ASP A 47 4.74 -10.37 3.81
N LEU A 48 5.46 -9.27 3.66
CA LEU A 48 4.99 -8.09 2.92
C LEU A 48 4.61 -8.45 1.47
N ALA A 49 5.45 -9.22 0.77
CA ALA A 49 5.17 -9.66 -0.60
C ALA A 49 3.89 -10.51 -0.68
N ILE A 50 3.72 -11.47 0.24
CA ILE A 50 2.53 -12.31 0.32
C ILE A 50 1.29 -11.47 0.58
N VAL A 51 1.33 -10.57 1.56
CA VAL A 51 0.20 -9.68 1.89
C VAL A 51 -0.14 -8.77 0.72
N CYS A 52 0.85 -8.24 -0.01
CA CYS A 52 0.60 -7.44 -1.21
C CYS A 52 -0.10 -8.25 -2.30
N VAL A 53 0.32 -9.49 -2.55
CA VAL A 53 -0.33 -10.37 -3.54
C VAL A 53 -1.77 -10.68 -3.13
N LEU A 54 -1.99 -11.06 -1.87
CA LEU A 54 -3.33 -11.34 -1.35
C LEU A 54 -4.23 -10.09 -1.43
N ALA A 55 -3.69 -8.92 -1.09
CA ALA A 55 -4.41 -7.66 -1.16
C ALA A 55 -4.73 -7.26 -2.60
N ILE A 56 -3.83 -7.49 -3.58
CA ILE A 56 -4.11 -7.30 -5.00
C ILE A 56 -5.26 -8.22 -5.47
N VAL A 57 -5.21 -9.51 -5.12
CA VAL A 57 -6.27 -10.46 -5.48
C VAL A 57 -7.61 -10.03 -4.92
N TRP A 58 -7.63 -9.60 -3.65
CA TRP A 58 -8.83 -9.04 -3.01
C TRP A 58 -9.30 -7.77 -3.72
N MET A 59 -8.42 -6.81 -3.97
CA MET A 59 -8.72 -5.52 -4.59
C MET A 59 -9.30 -5.68 -5.98
N VAL A 60 -8.75 -6.56 -6.81
CA VAL A 60 -9.28 -6.84 -8.16
C VAL A 60 -10.68 -7.46 -8.12
N ARG A 61 -10.99 -8.28 -7.10
CA ARG A 61 -12.33 -8.83 -6.90
C ARG A 61 -13.30 -7.77 -6.38
N ASP A 62 -12.89 -7.00 -5.38
CA ASP A 62 -13.68 -5.92 -4.76
C ASP A 62 -14.01 -4.81 -5.77
N ALA A 63 -13.09 -4.50 -6.67
CA ALA A 63 -13.24 -3.50 -7.73
C ALA A 63 -14.43 -3.78 -8.67
N LYS A 64 -14.77 -5.06 -8.88
CA LYS A 64 -15.91 -5.46 -9.70
C LYS A 64 -17.25 -5.07 -9.07
N VAL A 65 -17.30 -4.99 -7.74
CA VAL A 65 -18.51 -4.65 -6.96
C VAL A 65 -18.54 -3.16 -6.66
N SER A 66 -17.40 -2.56 -6.35
CA SER A 66 -17.29 -1.13 -6.01
C SER A 66 -17.27 -0.19 -7.24
N GLY A 67 -17.06 -0.74 -8.44
CA GLY A 67 -16.96 0.01 -9.68
C GLY A 67 -15.68 0.85 -9.80
N VAL A 68 -14.70 0.70 -8.91
CA VAL A 68 -13.41 1.40 -8.98
C VAL A 68 -12.48 0.64 -9.93
N THR A 69 -11.73 1.34 -10.78
CA THR A 69 -10.72 0.70 -11.63
C THR A 69 -9.49 0.31 -10.80
N PRO A 70 -9.13 -0.98 -10.66
CA PRO A 70 -8.10 -1.42 -9.71
C PRO A 70 -6.66 -1.21 -10.20
N TRP A 71 -6.43 -1.19 -11.52
CA TRP A 71 -5.10 -1.28 -12.11
C TRP A 71 -4.08 -0.21 -11.67
N PRO A 72 -4.43 1.08 -11.54
CA PRO A 72 -3.49 2.08 -11.03
C PRO A 72 -2.98 1.72 -9.62
N PHE A 73 -3.88 1.17 -8.79
CA PHE A 73 -3.57 0.76 -7.43
C PHE A 73 -2.78 -0.54 -7.38
N VAL A 74 -3.01 -1.47 -8.30
CA VAL A 74 -2.19 -2.69 -8.45
C VAL A 74 -0.74 -2.30 -8.74
N VAL A 75 -0.51 -1.43 -9.72
CA VAL A 75 0.84 -0.97 -10.07
C VAL A 75 1.48 -0.26 -8.89
N LEU A 76 0.72 0.59 -8.19
CA LEU A 76 1.20 1.28 -7.00
C LEU A 76 1.51 0.30 -5.85
N THR A 77 0.74 -0.77 -5.67
CA THR A 77 1.04 -1.80 -4.66
C THR A 77 2.30 -2.57 -4.98
N LEU A 78 2.56 -2.88 -6.25
CA LEU A 78 3.80 -3.55 -6.66
C LEU A 78 5.03 -2.65 -6.47
N ALA A 79 4.90 -1.34 -6.70
CA ALA A 79 6.01 -0.40 -6.57
C ALA A 79 6.24 0.10 -5.14
N ALA A 80 5.17 0.26 -4.35
CA ALA A 80 5.19 0.98 -3.08
C ALA A 80 4.44 0.24 -1.95
N GLY A 81 4.10 -1.03 -2.14
CA GLY A 81 3.48 -1.87 -1.11
C GLY A 81 2.11 -1.36 -0.66
N ALA A 82 1.97 -1.07 0.63
CA ALA A 82 0.70 -0.71 1.24
C ALA A 82 0.03 0.54 0.64
N PHE A 83 0.79 1.45 0.01
CA PHE A 83 0.23 2.67 -0.59
C PHE A 83 -0.87 2.38 -1.60
N GLY A 84 -0.68 1.42 -2.51
CA GLY A 84 -1.69 1.11 -3.53
C GLY A 84 -3.02 0.69 -2.91
N ILE A 85 -2.98 -0.12 -1.84
CA ILE A 85 -4.18 -0.57 -1.13
C ILE A 85 -4.85 0.59 -0.38
N LEU A 86 -4.07 1.44 0.30
CA LEU A 86 -4.60 2.60 1.01
C LEU A 86 -5.29 3.59 0.07
N PHE A 87 -4.67 3.91 -1.08
CA PHE A 87 -5.27 4.79 -2.07
C PHE A 87 -6.50 4.16 -2.76
N TYR A 88 -6.50 2.84 -2.97
CA TYR A 88 -7.69 2.14 -3.46
C TYR A 88 -8.87 2.28 -2.49
N LEU A 89 -8.62 2.09 -1.18
CA LEU A 89 -9.65 2.25 -0.16
C LEU A 89 -10.22 3.67 -0.12
N VAL A 90 -9.37 4.69 -0.31
CA VAL A 90 -9.80 6.09 -0.45
C VAL A 90 -10.68 6.27 -1.69
N ALA A 91 -10.24 5.81 -2.85
CA ALA A 91 -11.00 5.93 -4.09
C ALA A 91 -12.37 5.24 -4.00
N ARG A 92 -12.43 4.08 -3.35
CA ARG A 92 -13.67 3.35 -3.07
C ARG A 92 -14.61 4.12 -2.15
N GLU A 93 -14.09 4.68 -1.06
CA GLU A 93 -14.89 5.46 -0.11
C GLU A 93 -15.44 6.74 -0.75
N VAL A 94 -14.66 7.39 -1.63
CA VAL A 94 -15.11 8.55 -2.40
C VAL A 94 -16.20 8.15 -3.39
N LYS A 95 -16.02 7.05 -4.13
CA LYS A 95 -17.00 6.57 -5.10
C LYS A 95 -18.31 6.12 -4.45
N ALA A 96 -18.26 5.47 -3.29
CA ALA A 96 -19.46 5.05 -2.55
C ALA A 96 -20.30 6.23 -2.00
N ARG A 97 -19.76 7.45 -2.03
CA ARG A 97 -20.42 8.68 -1.58
C ARG A 97 -20.94 9.55 -2.73
N ALA A 98 -20.54 9.25 -3.97
CA ALA A 98 -20.99 9.94 -5.18
C ALA A 98 -22.30 9.33 -5.67
#